data_AF-A0AAW6STL0-F1
#
_entry.id   AF-A0AAW6STL0-F1
#
_cell.length_a   1.000
_cell.length_b   1.000
_cell.length_c   1.000
_cell.angle_alpha   90.00
_cell.angle_beta   90.00
_cell.angle_gamma   90.00
#
_symmetry.space_group_name_H-M   'P 1'
#
loop_
_entity.id
_entity.type
_entity.pdbx_description
1 polymer ?
#
loop_
_entity_poly.entity_id
_entity_poly.type
_entity_poly.pdbx_seq_one_letter_code
_entity_poly.pdbx_strand_id
1 'polypeptide(L)' 'MAVLADYKIRVIARACVTRYERGEGNIVEIVENYNMGEENEQLVYAYIFVIRPDIEQKEEQPTNAE' A
#
# COMPACT_ATOMS: atom_id res chain seq x y z
N MET A 1 4.26 4.54 -14.45
CA MET A 1 2.93 5.14 -14.72
C MET A 1 2.96 6.58 -14.22
N ALA A 2 2.11 7.49 -14.70
CA ALA A 2 2.02 8.81 -14.07
C ALA A 2 1.42 8.68 -12.66
N VAL A 3 1.76 9.63 -11.78
CA VAL A 3 1.16 9.71 -10.44
C VAL A 3 -0.35 9.88 -10.55
N LEU A 4 -1.09 9.05 -9.82
CA LEU A 4 -2.53 9.11 -9.79
C LEU A 4 -3.00 10.31 -8.97
N ALA A 5 -4.15 10.87 -9.37
CA ALA A 5 -4.81 11.89 -8.56
C ALA A 5 -5.12 11.32 -7.16
N ASP A 6 -4.95 12.16 -6.14
CA ASP A 6 -5.08 11.77 -4.73
C ASP A 6 -6.43 11.09 -4.38
N TYR A 7 -7.54 11.48 -5.02
CA TYR A 7 -8.81 10.77 -4.83
C TYR A 7 -8.78 9.31 -5.30
N LYS A 8 -8.01 8.98 -6.35
CA LYS A 8 -7.83 7.61 -6.82
C LYS A 8 -7.00 6.80 -5.83
N ILE A 9 -5.92 7.39 -5.30
CA ILE A 9 -5.10 6.77 -4.24
C ILE A 9 -5.98 6.38 -3.05
N ARG A 10 -6.84 7.29 -2.56
CA ARG A 10 -7.76 6.99 -1.45
C ARG A 10 -8.75 5.87 -1.75
N VAL A 11 -9.30 5.82 -2.96
CA VAL A 11 -10.22 4.75 -3.38
C VAL A 11 -9.51 3.41 -3.38
N ILE A 12 -8.30 3.37 -3.96
CA ILE A 12 -7.50 2.15 -4.06
C ILE A 12 -7.07 1.68 -2.66
N ALA A 13 -6.59 2.57 -1.79
CA ALA A 13 -6.24 2.24 -0.42
C ALA A 13 -7.39 1.59 0.35
N ARG A 14 -8.61 2.16 0.26
CA ARG A 14 -9.81 1.56 0.89
C ARG A 14 -10.17 0.20 0.29
N ALA A 15 -10.00 0.03 -1.02
CA ALA A 15 -10.20 -1.26 -1.67
C ALA A 15 -9.18 -2.29 -1.16
N CYS A 16 -7.91 -1.92 -1.05
CA CYS A 16 -6.86 -2.80 -0.50
C CYS A 16 -7.17 -3.23 0.94
N VAL A 17 -7.56 -2.29 1.81
CA VAL A 17 -7.98 -2.60 3.19
C VAL A 17 -9.16 -3.57 3.21
N THR A 18 -10.18 -3.35 2.37
CA THR A 18 -11.36 -4.22 2.30
C THR A 18 -10.97 -5.65 1.90
N ARG A 19 -10.07 -5.80 0.93
CA ARG A 19 -9.59 -7.11 0.46
C ARG A 19 -8.76 -7.82 1.52
N TYR A 20 -7.93 -7.07 2.24
CA TYR A 20 -7.15 -7.58 3.37
C TYR A 20 -8.06 -8.09 4.50
N GLU A 21 -9.10 -7.34 4.85
CA GLU A 21 -10.10 -7.74 5.86
C GLU A 21 -10.91 -8.98 5.47
N ARG A 22 -11.06 -9.23 4.16
CA ARG A 22 -11.68 -10.44 3.63
C ARG A 22 -10.74 -11.65 3.58
N GLY A 23 -9.47 -11.47 3.97
CA GLY A 23 -8.46 -12.53 3.92
C GLY A 23 -8.03 -12.90 2.50
N GLU A 24 -8.15 -11.98 1.53
CA GLU A 24 -7.77 -12.24 0.13
C GLU A 24 -6.24 -12.30 -0.10
N GLY A 25 -5.43 -11.99 0.93
CA GLY A 25 -3.98 -11.99 0.88
C GLY A 25 -3.38 -11.08 1.94
N ASN A 26 -2.05 -10.97 1.99
CA ASN A 26 -1.41 -9.93 2.79
C ASN A 26 -1.47 -8.57 2.08
N ILE A 27 -1.29 -7.48 2.83
CA ILE A 27 -1.48 -6.14 2.28
C ILE A 27 -0.51 -5.82 1.13
N VAL A 28 0.70 -6.39 1.17
CA VAL A 28 1.74 -6.16 0.17
C VAL A 28 1.33 -6.77 -1.16
N GLU A 29 0.96 -8.05 -1.15
CA GLU A 29 0.44 -8.77 -2.33
C GLU A 29 -0.78 -8.06 -2.91
N ILE A 30 -1.69 -7.58 -2.06
CA ILE A 30 -2.90 -6.89 -2.51
C ILE A 30 -2.57 -5.59 -3.24
N VAL A 31 -1.61 -4.80 -2.74
CA VAL A 31 -1.20 -3.53 -3.37
C VAL A 31 -0.43 -3.78 -4.67
N GLU A 32 0.53 -4.71 -4.67
CA GLU A 32 1.34 -5.06 -5.84
C GLU A 32 0.47 -5.56 -7.03
N ASN A 33 -0.64 -6.24 -6.75
CA ASN A 33 -1.58 -6.71 -7.78
C ASN A 33 -2.20 -5.59 -8.65
N TYR A 34 -2.18 -4.34 -8.20
CA TYR A 34 -2.68 -3.21 -8.99
C TYR A 34 -1.66 -2.70 -10.04
N ASN A 35 -0.38 -3.13 -9.98
CA ASN A 35 0.67 -2.79 -10.95
C ASN A 35 0.76 -1.28 -11.27
N MET A 36 0.74 -0.43 -10.25
CA MET A 36 0.64 1.03 -10.41
C MET A 36 1.99 1.73 -10.51
N GLY A 37 3.06 1.03 -10.14
CA GLY A 37 4.41 1.57 -10.01
C GLY A 37 4.67 2.13 -8.61
N GLU A 38 5.95 2.13 -8.25
CA GLU A 38 6.44 2.37 -6.89
C GLU A 38 5.89 3.64 -6.23
N GLU A 39 5.90 4.78 -6.94
CA GLU A 39 5.42 6.05 -6.39
C GLU A 39 3.93 6.01 -6.01
N ASN A 40 3.09 5.38 -6.84
CA ASN A 40 1.66 5.22 -6.53
C ASN A 40 1.43 4.22 -5.40
N GLU A 41 2.24 3.16 -5.34
CA GLU A 41 2.17 2.14 -4.29
C GLU A 41 2.52 2.74 -2.93
N GLN A 42 3.59 3.55 -2.85
CA GLN A 42 3.97 4.27 -1.63
C GLN A 42 2.85 5.19 -1.13
N LEU A 43 2.20 5.94 -2.03
CA LEU A 43 1.06 6.80 -1.67
C LEU A 43 -0.13 5.98 -1.16
N VAL A 44 -0.39 4.82 -1.75
CA VAL A 44 -1.44 3.90 -1.29
C VAL A 44 -1.10 3.33 0.08
N TYR A 45 0.13 2.88 0.31
CA TYR A 45 0.59 2.40 1.61
C TYR A 45 0.46 3.47 2.70
N ALA A 46 0.87 4.71 2.42
CA ALA A 46 0.73 5.81 3.37
C ALA A 46 -0.72 5.99 3.85
N TYR A 47 -1.69 5.91 2.93
CA TYR A 47 -3.10 5.97 3.30
C TYR A 47 -3.59 4.70 4.02
N ILE A 48 -3.13 3.52 3.62
CA ILE A 48 -3.48 2.27 4.28
C ILE A 48 -3.06 2.30 5.75
N PHE A 49 -1.84 2.75 6.07
CA PHE A 49 -1.33 2.80 7.45
C PHE A 49 -2.02 3.85 8.31
N VAL A 50 -2.63 4.89 7.71
CA VAL A 50 -3.53 5.80 8.43
C VAL A 50 -4.86 5.12 8.78
N ILE A 51 -5.39 4.25 7.90
CA ILE A 51 -6.66 3.54 8.12
C ILE A 51 -6.49 2.34 9.06
N ARG A 52 -5.38 1.62 8.92
CA ARG A 52 -5.01 0.38 9.61
C ARG A 52 -3.62 0.49 10.21
N PRO A 53 -3.44 1.29 11.28
CA PRO A 53 -2.15 1.44 11.95
C PRO A 53 -1.67 0.15 12.64
N ASP A 54 -2.56 -0.84 12.77
CA ASP A 54 -2.27 -2.19 13.27
C ASP A 54 -1.52 -3.07 12.26
N ILE A 55 -1.54 -2.71 10.98
CA ILE A 55 -0.73 -3.39 9.96
C ILE A 55 0.70 -2.89 10.07
N GLU A 56 1.62 -3.77 10.42
CA GLU A 56 3.05 -3.44 10.49
C GLU A 56 3.53 -2.92 9.12
N GLN A 57 4.12 -1.72 9.15
CA GLN A 57 4.91 -1.26 8.01
C GLN A 57 6.07 -2.24 7.89
N LYS A 58 6.29 -2.81 6.70
CA LYS A 58 7.60 -3.44 6.45
C LYS A 58 8.62 -2.31 6.60
N GLU A 59 9.31 -2.29 7.74
CA GLU A 59 10.47 -1.43 7.92
C GLU A 59 11.39 -1.72 6.74
N GLU A 60 11.70 -0.69 5.95
CA GLU A 60 12.83 -0.75 5.04
C GLU A 60 14.03 -1.11 5.91
N GLN A 61 14.51 -2.35 5.78
CA GLN A 61 15.73 -2.75 6.45
C GLN A 61 16.80 -1.73 6.06
N PRO A 62 17.48 -1.07 7.02
CA PRO A 62 18.58 -0.21 6.68
C PRO A 62 19.58 -1.06 5.93
N THR A 63 19.81 -0.73 4.66
CA THR A 63 20.90 -1.30 3.89
C THR A 63 22.16 -0.96 4.66
N ASN A 64 22.72 -1.93 5.38
CA ASN A 64 24.03 -1.79 6.00
C ASN A 64 25.01 -1.49 4.86
N ALA A 65 25.33 -0.21 4.68
CA ALA A 65 26.49 0.21 3.91
C ALA A 65 27.72 -0.23 4.69
N GLU A 66 28.52 -1.08 4.04
CA GLU A 66 29.82 -1.60 4.51
C GLU A 66 30.78 -0.51 5.00
#